data_AF-A0A1G0I5X8-F1
#
_entry.id   AF-A0A1G0I5X8-F1
#
_cell.length_a   1.000
_cell.length_b   1.000
_cell.length_c   1.000
_cell.angle_alpha   90.00
_cell.angle_beta   90.00
_cell.angle_gamma   90.00
#
_symmetry.space_group_name_H-M   'P 1'
#
loop_
_entity.id
_entity.type
_entity.pdbx_description
1 polymer ?
#
loop_
_entity_poly.entity_id
_entity_poly.type
_entity_poly.pdbx_seq_one_letter_code
_entity_poly.pdbx_strand_id
1 'polypeptide(L)'
;MSRTLDEFKEAHDPTYKILAPTTVYSRELAAGAKRYLITAAQNATPVHKAWWRVLRTMTKKLGAELLVIPMRYKNPTSQWSGSQQNAEHWATEVRPFLWNVRHALNQNLTVLADLKIQPTAASPLSGAEAVSLESSGIIGHTKLQLRSIPTAPGRMAKLLTTSGACTEANYTDSRAGRIGEFHHSLSAILVEVDGKRFYMRPVHFDAKTKSCTDLETRYTEKGSGRAPRPLALSMGDTHVDAICPVVEQATFGDGGIVDTLNPQYLIWHDLLDSYSVNPHHDGNPFNAVAKRQSGTDDARAEVQRAIEFVAKRTTKDIKSVVVGSNHNDMLRRWIVSNDWRRDPVNAEFYLETALAMVRGTKMTGKGTEYPDPFAYWFRQAVVPNSRVLDVDESFMLGGVELGMHGDQGPNGARGSIHNLRRIGVKSILGHSHAAGIDEGAYQAGTSTRLQLEYNHGASSWLNAHVLLHADGKRQHIFIVSGSWRG
;
A
#
# COMPACT_ATOMS: atom_id res chain seq x y z
N MET A 1 -43.70 -19.22 23.21
CA MET A 1 -42.43 -18.65 22.73
C MET A 1 -41.36 -19.08 23.71
N SER A 2 -40.56 -20.09 23.36
CA SER A 2 -39.47 -20.55 24.23
C SER A 2 -38.48 -19.40 24.42
N ARG A 3 -38.19 -19.05 25.67
CA ARG A 3 -37.36 -17.89 26.03
C ARG A 3 -35.89 -18.27 26.16
N THR A 4 -35.54 -19.55 26.00
CA THR A 4 -34.15 -20.02 26.00
C THR A 4 -33.87 -20.97 24.84
N LEU A 5 -32.59 -21.07 24.46
CA LEU A 5 -32.13 -21.98 23.40
C LEU A 5 -32.37 -23.45 23.79
N ASP A 6 -32.39 -23.76 25.08
CA ASP A 6 -32.62 -25.11 25.61
C ASP A 6 -34.10 -25.51 25.51
N GLU A 7 -35.01 -24.59 25.80
CA GLU A 7 -36.44 -24.80 25.57
C GLU A 7 -36.78 -24.96 24.07
N PHE A 8 -36.05 -24.29 23.17
CA PHE A 8 -36.21 -24.49 21.72
C PHE A 8 -35.69 -25.87 21.27
N LYS A 9 -34.55 -26.33 21.83
CA LYS A 9 -33.97 -27.65 21.53
C LYS A 9 -34.91 -28.77 21.93
N GLU A 10 -35.44 -28.71 23.14
CA GLU A 10 -36.33 -29.74 23.68
C GLU A 10 -37.66 -29.82 22.90
N ALA A 11 -38.16 -28.69 22.41
CA ALA A 11 -39.39 -28.64 21.63
C ALA A 11 -39.25 -29.08 20.16
N HIS A 12 -38.05 -28.99 19.56
CA HIS A 12 -37.91 -29.08 18.09
C HIS A 12 -36.82 -30.02 17.57
N ASP A 13 -35.73 -30.27 18.31
CA ASP A 13 -34.72 -31.27 17.94
C ASP A 13 -33.99 -31.79 19.19
N PRO A 14 -34.62 -32.71 19.94
CA PRO A 14 -34.04 -33.25 21.18
C PRO A 14 -32.81 -34.14 20.92
N THR A 15 -32.48 -34.43 19.66
CA THR A 15 -31.33 -35.26 19.27
C THR A 15 -30.09 -34.44 18.92
N TYR A 16 -30.21 -33.10 18.85
CA TYR A 16 -29.12 -32.21 18.50
C TYR A 16 -28.02 -32.19 19.57
N LYS A 17 -26.87 -32.81 19.25
CA LYS A 17 -25.65 -32.72 20.07
C LYS A 17 -24.80 -31.55 19.61
N ILE A 18 -24.38 -30.71 20.54
CA ILE A 18 -23.37 -29.67 20.29
C ILE A 18 -22.06 -30.36 19.89
N LEU A 19 -21.60 -30.13 18.66
CA LEU A 19 -20.29 -30.57 18.20
C LEU A 19 -19.20 -29.83 18.98
N ALA A 20 -18.14 -30.56 19.32
CA ALA A 20 -17.06 -30.24 20.25
C ALA A 20 -16.57 -28.77 20.24
N PRO A 21 -16.03 -28.26 21.38
CA PRO A 21 -15.40 -26.95 21.43
C PRO A 21 -14.36 -26.81 20.32
N THR A 22 -14.34 -25.64 19.68
CA THR A 22 -13.38 -25.35 18.61
C THR A 22 -11.97 -25.57 19.14
N THR A 23 -11.23 -26.53 18.58
CA THR A 23 -9.84 -26.81 18.98
C THR A 23 -9.05 -25.50 19.01
N VAL A 24 -8.48 -25.18 20.17
CA VAL A 24 -7.61 -24.01 20.34
C VAL A 24 -6.22 -24.39 19.85
N TYR A 25 -5.74 -23.66 18.85
CA TYR A 25 -4.39 -23.79 18.32
C TYR A 25 -3.56 -22.63 18.84
N SER A 26 -2.67 -22.96 19.78
CA SER A 26 -1.66 -22.05 20.32
C SER A 26 -0.49 -22.90 20.80
N ARG A 27 0.70 -22.29 20.84
CA ARG A 27 1.91 -22.89 21.40
C ARG A 27 2.72 -21.82 22.12
N GLU A 28 3.67 -22.24 22.93
CA GLU A 28 4.67 -21.32 23.44
C GLU A 28 5.54 -20.82 22.27
N LEU A 29 5.71 -19.51 22.18
CA LEU A 29 6.59 -18.86 21.21
C LEU A 29 7.94 -18.57 21.89
N ALA A 30 9.00 -18.49 21.10
CA ALA A 30 10.31 -18.14 21.64
C ALA A 30 10.27 -16.84 22.47
N ALA A 31 10.83 -16.89 23.68
CA ALA A 31 10.90 -15.73 24.55
C ALA A 31 11.63 -14.58 23.85
N GLY A 32 10.99 -13.41 23.77
CA GLY A 32 11.54 -12.24 23.11
C GLY A 32 11.60 -12.35 21.57
N ALA A 33 10.78 -13.19 20.95
CA ALA A 33 10.65 -13.25 19.49
C ALA A 33 10.44 -11.84 18.89
N LYS A 34 11.26 -11.48 17.92
CA LYS A 34 11.22 -10.17 17.24
C LYS A 34 10.72 -10.24 15.81
N ARG A 35 10.67 -11.43 15.21
CA ARG A 35 10.25 -11.61 13.83
C ARG A 35 9.17 -12.66 13.73
N TYR A 36 8.16 -12.39 12.92
CA TYR A 36 7.03 -13.30 12.71
C TYR A 36 6.72 -13.39 11.22
N LEU A 37 6.44 -14.59 10.75
CA LEU A 37 5.83 -14.84 9.44
C LEU A 37 4.41 -15.33 9.67
N ILE A 38 3.43 -14.58 9.18
CA ILE A 38 2.01 -14.85 9.41
C ILE A 38 1.34 -15.14 8.07
N THR A 39 0.72 -16.32 7.95
CA THR A 39 -0.02 -16.76 6.75
C THR A 39 -1.29 -17.49 7.17
N ALA A 40 -2.14 -17.87 6.22
CA ALA A 40 -3.37 -18.62 6.49
C ALA A 40 -3.36 -20.00 5.82
N ALA A 41 -4.09 -20.96 6.37
CA ALA A 41 -4.29 -22.27 5.76
C ALA A 41 -5.78 -22.61 5.69
N GLN A 42 -6.25 -22.90 4.48
CA GLN A 42 -7.61 -23.40 4.28
C GLN A 42 -7.72 -24.85 4.76
N ASN A 43 -8.80 -25.18 5.46
CA ASN A 43 -9.13 -26.55 5.85
C ASN A 43 -9.21 -27.48 4.63
N ALA A 44 -8.91 -28.76 4.85
CA ALA A 44 -8.97 -29.83 3.86
C ALA A 44 -8.28 -29.50 2.52
N THR A 45 -7.24 -28.67 2.57
CA THR A 45 -6.52 -28.20 1.39
C THR A 45 -5.03 -28.46 1.58
N PRO A 46 -4.33 -29.07 0.60
CA PRO A 46 -2.89 -29.29 0.71
C PRO A 46 -2.13 -27.96 0.75
N VAL A 47 -0.94 -27.98 1.35
CA VAL A 47 -0.01 -26.85 1.23
C VAL A 47 0.47 -26.72 -0.21
N HIS A 48 0.66 -25.47 -0.68
CA HIS A 48 1.38 -25.26 -1.93
C HIS A 48 2.86 -25.58 -1.69
N LYS A 49 3.29 -26.78 -2.13
CA LYS A 49 4.55 -27.41 -1.68
C LYS A 49 5.79 -26.53 -1.86
N ALA A 50 5.92 -25.85 -3.01
CA ALA A 50 7.08 -25.00 -3.27
C ALA A 50 7.05 -23.73 -2.40
N TRP A 51 5.87 -23.16 -2.19
CA TRP A 51 5.71 -21.98 -1.33
C TRP A 51 6.01 -22.33 0.11
N TRP A 52 5.49 -23.46 0.60
CA TRP A 52 5.78 -23.96 1.93
C TRP A 52 7.28 -24.13 2.17
N ARG A 53 8.02 -24.74 1.24
CA ARG A 53 9.49 -24.87 1.38
C ARG A 53 10.20 -23.52 1.44
N VAL A 54 9.79 -22.54 0.62
CA VAL A 54 10.33 -21.18 0.70
C VAL A 54 10.00 -20.52 2.04
N LEU A 55 8.76 -20.63 2.52
CA LEU A 55 8.34 -20.13 3.84
C LEU A 55 9.18 -20.71 4.97
N ARG A 56 9.47 -22.03 4.92
CA ARG A 56 10.35 -22.70 5.90
C ARG A 56 11.78 -22.15 5.83
N THR A 57 12.31 -21.91 4.63
CA THR A 57 13.62 -21.27 4.46
C THR A 57 13.62 -19.86 5.06
N MET A 58 12.61 -19.04 4.77
CA MET A 58 12.48 -17.68 5.33
C MET A 58 12.43 -17.72 6.86
N THR A 59 11.58 -18.57 7.42
CA THR A 59 11.43 -18.77 8.87
C THR A 59 12.79 -19.06 9.51
N LYS A 60 13.55 -20.01 8.95
CA LYS A 60 14.87 -20.41 9.45
C LYS A 60 15.90 -19.28 9.32
N LYS A 61 15.95 -18.59 8.18
CA LYS A 61 16.95 -17.55 7.90
C LYS A 61 16.73 -16.27 8.69
N LEU A 62 15.46 -15.91 8.91
CA LEU A 62 15.09 -14.72 9.68
C LEU A 62 15.08 -14.99 11.20
N GLY A 63 15.08 -16.26 11.62
CA GLY A 63 14.81 -16.63 13.02
C GLY A 63 13.40 -16.22 13.44
N ALA A 64 12.44 -16.30 12.52
CA ALA A 64 11.08 -15.85 12.72
C ALA A 64 10.18 -16.95 13.29
N GLU A 65 9.17 -16.57 14.08
CA GLU A 65 8.07 -17.45 14.45
C GLU A 65 7.07 -17.57 13.29
N LEU A 66 6.73 -18.80 12.89
CA LEU A 66 5.73 -19.05 11.85
C LEU A 66 4.35 -19.26 12.48
N LEU A 67 3.40 -18.38 12.18
CA LEU A 67 2.01 -18.47 12.62
C LEU A 67 1.10 -18.74 11.41
N VAL A 68 0.35 -19.83 11.44
CA VAL A 68 -0.58 -20.22 10.37
C VAL A 68 -2.01 -20.12 10.89
N ILE A 69 -2.78 -19.16 10.39
CA ILE A 69 -4.16 -18.93 10.81
C ILE A 69 -5.08 -19.92 10.09
N PRO A 70 -5.75 -20.84 10.81
CA PRO A 70 -6.63 -21.82 10.19
C PRO A 70 -7.93 -21.16 9.73
N MET A 71 -8.24 -21.31 8.45
CA MET A 71 -9.49 -20.89 7.84
C MET A 71 -10.43 -22.07 7.63
N ARG A 72 -11.73 -21.81 7.67
CA ARG A 72 -12.78 -22.79 7.38
C ARG A 72 -13.55 -22.36 6.14
N TYR A 73 -13.73 -23.30 5.22
CA TYR A 73 -14.52 -23.14 4.02
C TYR A 73 -15.22 -24.46 3.69
N LYS A 74 -16.51 -24.36 3.39
CA LYS A 74 -17.32 -25.49 2.96
C LYS A 74 -17.30 -25.53 1.44
N ASN A 75 -16.51 -26.44 0.87
CA ASN A 75 -16.39 -26.62 -0.58
C ASN A 75 -16.96 -27.99 -1.01
N PRO A 76 -18.27 -28.09 -1.34
CA PRO A 76 -18.86 -29.35 -1.79
C PRO A 76 -18.27 -29.86 -3.11
N THR A 77 -17.65 -29.00 -3.93
CA THR A 77 -17.06 -29.34 -5.23
C THR A 77 -15.53 -29.46 -5.17
N SER A 78 -14.95 -29.63 -3.98
CA SER A 78 -13.49 -29.73 -3.85
C SER A 78 -12.94 -30.97 -4.57
N GLN A 79 -11.79 -30.82 -5.23
CA GLN A 79 -11.08 -31.91 -5.91
C GLN A 79 -10.14 -32.68 -4.98
N TRP A 80 -9.91 -32.20 -3.74
CA TRP A 80 -8.86 -32.72 -2.85
C TRP A 80 -9.37 -33.72 -1.80
N SER A 81 -10.69 -33.83 -1.60
CA SER A 81 -11.32 -34.82 -0.74
C SER A 81 -12.82 -34.95 -1.10
N GLY A 82 -13.40 -36.15 -1.01
CA GLY A 82 -14.86 -36.33 -1.13
C GLY A 82 -15.63 -35.35 -0.23
N SER A 83 -16.71 -34.76 -0.76
CA SER A 83 -17.47 -33.61 -0.24
C SER A 83 -16.99 -33.01 1.11
N GLN A 84 -16.33 -31.84 1.05
CA GLN A 84 -15.83 -31.10 2.24
C GLN A 84 -16.93 -30.46 3.08
N GLN A 85 -18.14 -31.04 3.13
CA GLN A 85 -19.29 -30.37 3.74
C GLN A 85 -19.07 -30.06 5.23
N ASN A 86 -18.18 -30.78 5.94
CA ASN A 86 -17.82 -30.52 7.35
C ASN A 86 -16.35 -30.86 7.72
N ALA A 87 -15.40 -30.76 6.78
CA ALA A 87 -14.03 -31.20 7.03
C ALA A 87 -13.25 -30.22 7.96
N GLU A 88 -13.01 -30.61 9.21
CA GLU A 88 -12.23 -29.86 10.20
C GLU A 88 -10.79 -30.39 10.37
N HIS A 89 -10.06 -30.54 9.27
CA HIS A 89 -8.65 -30.94 9.32
C HIS A 89 -7.79 -30.02 8.46
N TRP A 90 -6.52 -29.90 8.82
CA TRP A 90 -5.52 -29.15 8.08
C TRP A 90 -4.37 -30.08 7.67
N ALA A 91 -3.65 -29.68 6.60
CA ALA A 91 -2.46 -30.37 6.13
C ALA A 91 -1.49 -30.62 7.29
N THR A 92 -0.91 -31.82 7.34
CA THR A 92 -0.01 -32.24 8.43
C THR A 92 1.14 -31.27 8.66
N GLU A 93 1.65 -30.68 7.57
CA GLU A 93 2.76 -29.75 7.53
C GLU A 93 2.49 -28.46 8.31
N VAL A 94 1.24 -27.97 8.31
CA VAL A 94 0.89 -26.72 9.00
C VAL A 94 0.47 -26.92 10.45
N ARG A 95 0.12 -28.15 10.86
CA ARG A 95 -0.41 -28.44 12.21
C ARG A 95 0.46 -27.90 13.36
N PRO A 96 1.81 -28.04 13.31
CA PRO A 96 2.67 -27.48 14.36
C PRO A 96 2.66 -25.95 14.42
N PHE A 97 2.19 -25.30 13.34
CA PHE A 97 2.22 -23.85 13.16
C PHE A 97 0.86 -23.18 13.33
N LEU A 98 -0.22 -23.96 13.52
CA LEU A 98 -1.57 -23.43 13.61
C LEU A 98 -1.71 -22.47 14.80
N TRP A 99 -2.37 -21.34 14.55
CA TRP A 99 -2.61 -20.30 15.54
C TRP A 99 -4.01 -19.71 15.33
N ASN A 100 -4.92 -19.85 16.30
CA ASN A 100 -6.31 -19.40 16.16
C ASN A 100 -6.83 -18.53 17.31
N VAL A 101 -5.91 -18.01 18.14
CA VAL A 101 -6.20 -17.10 19.24
C VAL A 101 -5.66 -15.70 18.97
N ARG A 102 -6.24 -14.69 19.62
CA ARG A 102 -5.73 -13.33 19.57
C ARG A 102 -4.35 -13.27 20.24
N HIS A 103 -3.40 -12.59 19.61
CA HIS A 103 -2.05 -12.47 20.14
C HIS A 103 -1.46 -11.09 19.84
N ALA A 104 -1.17 -10.31 20.89
CA ALA A 104 -0.47 -9.04 20.75
C ALA A 104 1.02 -9.31 20.51
N LEU A 105 1.53 -8.86 19.36
CA LEU A 105 2.97 -8.93 19.05
C LEU A 105 3.72 -7.80 19.76
N ASN A 106 3.09 -6.63 19.86
CA ASN A 106 3.48 -5.55 20.74
C ASN A 106 2.24 -4.71 21.13
N GLN A 107 2.46 -3.54 21.73
CA GLN A 107 1.38 -2.63 22.17
C GLN A 107 0.51 -2.10 21.01
N ASN A 108 1.02 -2.12 19.77
CA ASN A 108 0.40 -1.46 18.62
C ASN A 108 0.00 -2.43 17.50
N LEU A 109 0.30 -3.73 17.61
CA LEU A 109 0.02 -4.75 16.60
C LEU A 109 -0.45 -6.06 17.21
N THR A 110 -1.59 -6.54 16.72
CA THR A 110 -2.24 -7.76 17.19
C THR A 110 -2.56 -8.69 16.03
N VAL A 111 -2.26 -9.97 16.18
CA VAL A 111 -2.76 -11.03 15.31
C VAL A 111 -4.17 -11.40 15.78
N LEU A 112 -5.16 -11.18 14.91
CA LEU A 112 -6.59 -11.40 15.18
C LEU A 112 -7.03 -12.76 14.61
N ALA A 113 -6.35 -13.83 15.00
CA ALA A 113 -6.59 -15.18 14.48
C ALA A 113 -7.87 -15.84 15.02
N ASP A 114 -8.47 -15.24 16.03
CA ASP A 114 -9.79 -15.55 16.57
C ASP A 114 -10.91 -15.21 15.58
N LEU A 115 -10.73 -14.20 14.73
CA LEU A 115 -11.70 -13.79 13.73
C LEU A 115 -11.83 -14.83 12.61
N LYS A 116 -13.05 -15.33 12.41
CA LYS A 116 -13.35 -16.33 11.37
C LYS A 116 -13.96 -15.64 10.16
N ILE A 117 -13.23 -15.69 9.05
CA ILE A 117 -13.63 -15.08 7.78
C ILE A 117 -13.64 -16.14 6.69
N GLN A 118 -14.70 -16.15 5.87
CA GLN A 118 -14.82 -17.07 4.74
C GLN A 118 -13.78 -16.71 3.66
N PRO A 119 -13.06 -17.68 3.06
CA PRO A 119 -12.11 -17.41 1.97
C PRO A 119 -12.70 -16.72 0.73
N THR A 120 -14.03 -16.71 0.57
CA THR A 120 -14.75 -16.05 -0.52
C THR A 120 -15.22 -14.63 -0.17
N ALA A 121 -14.88 -14.11 1.02
CA ALA A 121 -15.26 -12.76 1.41
C ALA A 121 -14.69 -11.72 0.43
N ALA A 122 -15.56 -10.87 -0.12
CA ALA A 122 -15.15 -9.85 -1.09
C ALA A 122 -14.24 -8.80 -0.46
N SER A 123 -14.53 -8.40 0.79
CA SER A 123 -13.78 -7.42 1.58
C SER A 123 -13.53 -7.98 2.98
N PRO A 124 -12.49 -8.82 3.16
CA PRO A 124 -12.18 -9.47 4.44
C PRO A 124 -11.85 -8.51 5.58
N LEU A 125 -11.50 -7.25 5.31
CA LEU A 125 -11.24 -6.27 6.38
C LEU A 125 -12.49 -5.52 6.87
N SER A 126 -13.65 -5.70 6.23
CA SER A 126 -14.87 -4.97 6.62
C SER A 126 -15.30 -5.31 8.05
N GLY A 127 -15.47 -4.29 8.89
CA GLY A 127 -15.84 -4.43 10.31
C GLY A 127 -14.68 -4.80 11.24
N ALA A 128 -13.51 -5.12 10.68
CA ALA A 128 -12.33 -5.46 11.49
C ALA A 128 -11.79 -4.28 12.30
N GLU A 129 -12.07 -3.05 11.87
CA GLU A 129 -11.70 -1.80 12.53
C GLU A 129 -12.29 -1.63 13.92
N ALA A 130 -13.47 -2.21 14.17
CA ALA A 130 -14.14 -2.18 15.47
C ALA A 130 -13.50 -3.18 16.44
N VAL A 131 -13.09 -4.35 15.94
CA VAL A 131 -12.55 -5.45 16.77
C VAL A 131 -11.06 -5.34 17.04
N SER A 132 -10.32 -4.55 16.25
CA SER A 132 -8.90 -4.28 16.50
C SER A 132 -8.67 -3.20 17.57
N LEU A 133 -9.73 -2.48 17.98
CA LEU A 133 -9.68 -1.38 18.95
C LEU A 133 -8.59 -0.36 18.59
N GLU A 134 -7.65 -0.06 19.48
CA GLU A 134 -6.55 0.89 19.22
C GLU A 134 -5.37 0.25 18.46
N SER A 135 -5.32 -1.08 18.33
CA SER A 135 -4.21 -1.80 17.72
C SER A 135 -4.37 -1.94 16.21
N SER A 136 -3.24 -1.94 15.49
CA SER A 136 -3.14 -2.52 14.15
C SER A 136 -3.42 -4.02 14.22
N GLY A 137 -3.87 -4.61 13.10
CA GLY A 137 -4.45 -5.95 13.08
C GLY A 137 -4.01 -6.78 11.87
N ILE A 138 -3.63 -8.04 12.09
CA ILE A 138 -3.38 -9.02 11.04
C ILE A 138 -4.44 -10.12 11.11
N ILE A 139 -5.10 -10.39 9.99
CA ILE A 139 -6.19 -11.37 9.89
C ILE A 139 -5.84 -12.47 8.89
N GLY A 140 -6.20 -13.70 9.20
CA GLY A 140 -6.03 -14.83 8.28
C GLY A 140 -7.03 -14.73 7.14
N HIS A 141 -6.56 -14.53 5.91
CA HIS A 141 -7.40 -14.60 4.72
C HIS A 141 -6.58 -14.90 3.46
N THR A 142 -7.17 -15.61 2.49
CA THR A 142 -6.52 -15.99 1.23
C THR A 142 -6.28 -14.81 0.26
N LYS A 143 -7.21 -13.86 0.21
CA LYS A 143 -7.05 -12.56 -0.47
C LYS A 143 -6.20 -11.62 0.39
N LEU A 144 -5.15 -11.02 -0.20
CA LEU A 144 -4.37 -9.94 0.41
C LEU A 144 -5.08 -8.59 0.30
N GLN A 145 -5.23 -7.91 1.43
CA GLN A 145 -5.74 -6.55 1.55
C GLN A 145 -4.98 -5.81 2.66
N LEU A 146 -4.92 -4.49 2.55
CA LEU A 146 -4.36 -3.61 3.56
C LEU A 146 -5.14 -2.30 3.55
N ARG A 147 -5.44 -1.78 4.74
CA ARG A 147 -6.14 -0.50 4.90
C ARG A 147 -5.58 0.25 6.09
N SER A 148 -5.20 1.50 5.86
CA SER A 148 -4.96 2.46 6.92
C SER A 148 -6.29 2.98 7.48
N ILE A 149 -6.45 2.95 8.80
CA ILE A 149 -7.66 3.34 9.51
C ILE A 149 -7.41 4.66 10.24
N PRO A 150 -8.26 5.68 10.04
CA PRO A 150 -8.09 6.95 10.72
C PRO A 150 -8.05 6.83 12.24
N THR A 151 -7.12 7.54 12.86
CA THR A 151 -7.01 7.67 14.32
C THR A 151 -7.04 9.13 14.74
N ALA A 152 -7.27 9.39 16.03
CA ALA A 152 -7.23 10.74 16.58
C ALA A 152 -5.91 11.47 16.24
N PRO A 153 -5.94 12.81 16.12
CA PRO A 153 -4.75 13.63 15.86
C PRO A 153 -3.58 13.28 16.78
N GLY A 154 -2.36 13.29 16.24
CA GLY A 154 -1.14 12.98 16.99
C GLY A 154 -0.90 11.48 17.27
N ARG A 155 -1.81 10.60 16.85
CA ARG A 155 -1.59 9.13 16.86
C ARG A 155 -1.32 8.61 15.46
N MET A 156 -0.45 7.61 15.36
CA MET A 156 -0.23 6.88 14.11
C MET A 156 -1.51 6.15 13.71
N ALA A 157 -1.87 6.23 12.42
CA ALA A 157 -3.00 5.50 11.88
C ALA A 157 -2.82 3.98 12.10
N LYS A 158 -3.93 3.28 12.39
CA LYS A 158 -3.88 1.82 12.56
C LYS A 158 -3.82 1.18 11.18
N LEU A 159 -3.07 0.10 11.06
CA LEU A 159 -3.05 -0.71 9.86
C LEU A 159 -3.83 -2.00 10.08
N LEU A 160 -4.75 -2.29 9.17
CA LEU A 160 -5.38 -3.61 9.07
C LEU A 160 -4.89 -4.31 7.82
N THR A 161 -4.50 -5.56 7.93
CA THR A 161 -4.08 -6.35 6.77
C THR A 161 -4.50 -7.81 6.89
N THR A 162 -4.67 -8.46 5.74
CA THR A 162 -4.83 -9.90 5.66
C THR A 162 -3.54 -10.60 5.26
N SER A 163 -3.41 -11.87 5.58
CA SER A 163 -2.13 -12.57 5.45
C SER A 163 -1.79 -13.12 4.06
N GLY A 164 -2.80 -13.45 3.27
CA GLY A 164 -2.68 -14.46 2.21
C GLY A 164 -2.56 -15.87 2.80
N ALA A 165 -2.33 -16.86 1.93
CA ALA A 165 -2.36 -18.27 2.30
C ALA A 165 -1.10 -19.06 1.92
N CYS A 166 -0.89 -20.17 2.62
CA CYS A 166 0.14 -21.17 2.32
C CYS A 166 -0.41 -22.45 1.67
N THR A 167 -1.73 -22.55 1.51
CA THR A 167 -2.43 -23.67 0.85
C THR A 167 -2.69 -23.40 -0.63
N GLU A 168 -2.99 -24.45 -1.39
CA GLU A 168 -3.47 -24.32 -2.77
C GLU A 168 -4.80 -23.54 -2.84
N ALA A 169 -5.10 -22.98 -4.02
CA ALA A 169 -6.43 -22.44 -4.29
C ALA A 169 -7.44 -23.61 -4.36
N ASN A 170 -8.49 -23.56 -3.55
CA ASN A 170 -9.50 -24.62 -3.48
C ASN A 170 -10.91 -24.02 -3.24
N TYR A 171 -11.59 -23.66 -4.33
CA TYR A 171 -12.86 -22.92 -4.28
C TYR A 171 -14.00 -23.68 -4.95
N THR A 172 -15.24 -23.29 -4.65
CA THR A 172 -16.39 -23.80 -5.41
C THR A 172 -16.43 -23.24 -6.83
N ASP A 173 -17.17 -23.89 -7.72
CA ASP A 173 -17.43 -23.41 -9.09
C ASP A 173 -18.40 -22.21 -9.15
N SER A 174 -18.99 -21.83 -8.01
CA SER A 174 -19.83 -20.62 -7.87
C SER A 174 -19.09 -19.33 -8.26
N ARG A 175 -19.85 -18.27 -8.60
CA ARG A 175 -19.28 -16.93 -8.86
C ARG A 175 -18.35 -16.45 -7.74
N ALA A 176 -18.76 -16.62 -6.47
CA ALA A 176 -17.96 -16.20 -5.32
C ALA A 176 -16.69 -17.05 -5.18
N GLY A 177 -16.77 -18.35 -5.47
CA GLY A 177 -15.62 -19.25 -5.51
C GLY A 177 -14.62 -18.86 -6.59
N ARG A 178 -15.07 -18.60 -7.82
CA ARG A 178 -14.21 -18.15 -8.94
C ARG A 178 -13.52 -16.81 -8.68
N ILE A 179 -14.23 -15.85 -8.08
CA ILE A 179 -13.62 -14.58 -7.67
C ILE A 179 -12.61 -14.82 -6.53
N GLY A 180 -12.92 -15.68 -5.58
CA GLY A 180 -12.00 -16.07 -4.50
C GLY A 180 -10.72 -16.72 -5.02
N GLU A 181 -10.84 -17.63 -5.99
CA GLU A 181 -9.75 -18.28 -6.70
C GLU A 181 -8.85 -17.27 -7.41
N PHE A 182 -9.43 -16.33 -8.18
CA PHE A 182 -8.69 -15.29 -8.88
C PHE A 182 -7.86 -14.39 -7.96
N HIS A 183 -8.37 -14.08 -6.76
CA HIS A 183 -7.66 -13.25 -5.78
C HIS A 183 -6.85 -14.05 -4.75
N HIS A 184 -6.78 -15.37 -4.89
CA HIS A 184 -6.01 -16.21 -3.97
C HIS A 184 -4.52 -15.85 -4.05
N SER A 185 -3.96 -15.44 -2.91
CA SER A 185 -2.59 -14.95 -2.83
C SER A 185 -1.74 -15.91 -2.02
N LEU A 186 -0.76 -16.55 -2.67
CA LEU A 186 0.32 -17.26 -2.00
C LEU A 186 1.28 -16.24 -1.38
N SER A 187 0.97 -15.80 -0.17
CA SER A 187 1.70 -14.76 0.53
C SER A 187 1.70 -14.97 2.05
N ALA A 188 2.52 -14.17 2.72
CA ALA A 188 2.55 -14.02 4.16
C ALA A 188 2.80 -12.54 4.52
N ILE A 189 2.56 -12.17 5.78
CA ILE A 189 3.04 -10.92 6.34
C ILE A 189 4.28 -11.22 7.15
N LEU A 190 5.41 -10.62 6.76
CA LEU A 190 6.59 -10.54 7.60
C LEU A 190 6.42 -9.38 8.56
N VAL A 191 6.57 -9.63 9.86
CA VAL A 191 6.55 -8.62 10.91
C VAL A 191 7.89 -8.61 11.63
N GLU A 192 8.43 -7.42 11.86
CA GLU A 192 9.58 -7.15 12.71
C GLU A 192 9.13 -6.24 13.85
N VAL A 193 9.39 -6.63 15.09
CA VAL A 193 9.03 -5.90 16.30
C VAL A 193 10.29 -5.28 16.90
N ASP A 194 10.26 -3.97 17.09
CA ASP A 194 11.32 -3.20 17.72
C ASP A 194 10.73 -2.30 18.81
N GLY A 195 10.71 -2.82 20.04
CA GLY A 195 10.07 -2.16 21.18
C GLY A 195 8.59 -1.89 20.91
N LYS A 196 8.20 -0.60 20.88
CA LYS A 196 6.84 -0.17 20.56
C LYS A 196 6.56 -0.05 19.07
N ARG A 197 7.61 -0.07 18.23
CA ARG A 197 7.50 -0.01 16.78
C ARG A 197 7.29 -1.40 16.22
N PHE A 198 6.66 -1.46 15.05
CA PHE A 198 6.61 -2.65 14.24
C PHE A 198 6.77 -2.25 12.77
N TYR A 199 7.34 -3.18 12.00
CA TYR A 199 7.43 -3.09 10.56
C TYR A 199 6.72 -4.31 10.01
N MET A 200 5.75 -4.10 9.13
CA MET A 200 5.09 -5.22 8.48
C MET A 200 5.08 -5.06 6.98
N ARG A 201 5.40 -6.15 6.28
CA ARG A 201 5.53 -6.15 4.83
C ARG A 201 4.88 -7.42 4.27
N PRO A 202 3.97 -7.30 3.30
CA PRO A 202 3.51 -8.48 2.57
C PRO A 202 4.66 -9.04 1.73
N VAL A 203 4.83 -10.36 1.78
CA VAL A 203 5.82 -11.10 0.99
C VAL A 203 5.07 -12.10 0.12
N HIS A 204 5.41 -12.13 -1.17
CA HIS A 204 4.68 -12.89 -2.18
C HIS A 204 5.52 -14.03 -2.74
N PHE A 205 4.92 -15.20 -2.92
CA PHE A 205 5.50 -16.25 -3.72
C PHE A 205 5.37 -15.93 -5.20
N ASP A 206 6.48 -16.02 -5.92
CA ASP A 206 6.49 -16.05 -7.38
C ASP A 206 6.56 -17.50 -7.87
N ALA A 207 5.48 -17.95 -8.50
CA ALA A 207 5.38 -19.31 -9.05
C ALA A 207 6.34 -19.55 -10.22
N LYS A 208 6.74 -18.50 -10.96
CA LYS A 208 7.66 -18.63 -12.11
C LYS A 208 9.07 -18.96 -11.64
N THR A 209 9.61 -18.17 -10.71
CA THR A 209 10.97 -18.36 -10.17
C THR A 209 11.00 -19.30 -8.96
N LYS A 210 9.83 -19.72 -8.45
CA LYS A 210 9.68 -20.50 -7.20
C LYS A 210 10.41 -19.85 -6.02
N SER A 211 10.29 -18.53 -5.93
CA SER A 211 11.01 -17.72 -4.96
C SER A 211 10.10 -16.71 -4.28
N CYS A 212 10.63 -16.06 -3.24
CA CYS A 212 9.99 -14.94 -2.57
C CYS A 212 11.06 -13.87 -2.30
N THR A 213 10.73 -12.60 -2.51
CA THR A 213 11.65 -11.48 -2.31
C THR A 213 11.14 -10.63 -1.14
N ASP A 214 12.02 -10.30 -0.21
CA ASP A 214 11.82 -9.28 0.84
C ASP A 214 13.01 -8.33 0.78
N LEU A 215 12.74 -7.06 0.45
CA LEU A 215 13.78 -6.04 0.31
C LEU A 215 14.95 -6.51 -0.60
N GLU A 216 16.18 -6.52 -0.09
CA GLU A 216 17.40 -6.94 -0.79
C GLU A 216 17.65 -8.46 -0.79
N THR A 217 16.77 -9.27 -0.20
CA THR A 217 16.95 -10.72 -0.07
C THR A 217 15.91 -11.52 -0.83
N ARG A 218 16.38 -12.47 -1.64
CA ARG A 218 15.55 -13.47 -2.30
C ARG A 218 15.71 -14.83 -1.63
N TYR A 219 14.58 -15.47 -1.36
CA TYR A 219 14.45 -16.77 -0.72
C TYR A 219 13.95 -17.82 -1.70
N THR A 220 14.53 -19.01 -1.64
CA THR A 220 14.15 -20.19 -2.42
C THR A 220 14.08 -21.40 -1.48
N GLU A 221 13.64 -22.55 -1.99
CA GLU A 221 13.70 -23.80 -1.22
C GLU A 221 15.15 -24.20 -0.85
N LYS A 222 16.15 -23.73 -1.61
CA LYS A 222 17.57 -24.10 -1.42
C LYS A 222 18.32 -23.16 -0.47
N GLY A 223 17.77 -21.98 -0.18
CA GLY A 223 18.44 -20.97 0.64
C GLY A 223 18.01 -19.54 0.34
N SER A 224 18.84 -18.58 0.72
CA SER A 224 18.64 -17.15 0.49
C SER A 224 19.88 -16.52 -0.14
N GLY A 225 19.70 -15.43 -0.88
CA GLY A 225 20.77 -14.65 -1.49
C GLY A 225 20.31 -13.25 -1.86
N ARG A 226 21.19 -12.46 -2.47
CA ARG A 226 20.86 -11.10 -2.91
C ARG A 226 19.74 -11.14 -3.96
N ALA A 227 18.70 -10.33 -3.74
CA ALA A 227 17.62 -10.15 -4.69
C ALA A 227 18.11 -9.38 -5.94
N PRO A 228 17.51 -9.62 -7.12
CA PRO A 228 17.74 -8.74 -8.25
C PRO A 228 17.27 -7.32 -7.94
N ARG A 229 17.94 -6.36 -8.58
CA ARG A 229 17.64 -4.94 -8.47
C ARG A 229 16.14 -4.65 -8.70
N PRO A 230 15.43 -4.01 -7.75
CA PRO A 230 14.02 -3.66 -7.91
C PRO A 230 13.78 -2.80 -9.15
N LEU A 231 12.62 -2.96 -9.79
CA LEU A 231 12.24 -2.15 -10.94
C LEU A 231 11.99 -0.71 -10.52
N ALA A 232 11.25 -0.49 -9.44
CA ALA A 232 10.91 0.86 -9.01
C ALA A 232 10.73 0.97 -7.50
N LEU A 233 11.00 2.16 -6.98
CA LEU A 233 10.44 2.65 -5.73
C LEU A 233 9.41 3.73 -6.08
N SER A 234 8.13 3.43 -5.85
CA SER A 234 7.07 4.44 -5.91
C SER A 234 6.93 5.05 -4.53
N MET A 235 7.29 6.33 -4.43
CA MET A 235 7.29 7.05 -3.17
C MET A 235 5.87 7.51 -2.84
N GLY A 236 5.62 7.65 -1.54
CA GLY A 236 4.42 8.34 -1.09
C GLY A 236 4.51 9.81 -1.52
N ASP A 237 3.35 10.44 -1.68
CA ASP A 237 3.19 11.83 -2.11
C ASP A 237 4.27 12.73 -1.50
N THR A 238 5.11 13.31 -2.35
CA THR A 238 6.47 13.75 -1.99
C THR A 238 6.44 15.08 -1.26
N HIS A 239 5.74 16.05 -1.84
CA HIS A 239 5.51 17.39 -1.30
C HIS A 239 6.81 18.01 -0.78
N VAL A 240 7.69 18.42 -1.69
CA VAL A 240 9.06 18.83 -1.36
C VAL A 240 9.11 19.87 -0.23
N ASP A 241 8.19 20.83 -0.20
CA ASP A 241 8.19 21.87 0.82
C ASP A 241 7.58 21.39 2.16
N ALA A 242 6.70 20.38 2.14
CA ALA A 242 6.10 19.78 3.33
C ALA A 242 6.73 18.45 3.78
N ILE A 243 7.79 17.99 3.09
CA ILE A 243 8.45 16.71 3.32
C ILE A 243 8.89 16.58 4.78
N CYS A 244 8.72 15.39 5.35
CA CYS A 244 9.18 15.12 6.70
C CYS A 244 10.69 14.80 6.66
N PRO A 245 11.56 15.54 7.36
CA PRO A 245 13.00 15.33 7.29
C PRO A 245 13.45 13.92 7.67
N VAL A 246 12.78 13.28 8.64
CA VAL A 246 13.11 11.90 9.02
C VAL A 246 12.68 10.87 7.97
N VAL A 247 11.67 11.18 7.15
CA VAL A 247 11.25 10.34 6.03
C VAL A 247 12.22 10.51 4.87
N GLU A 248 12.60 11.75 4.56
CA GLU A 248 13.62 12.04 3.57
C GLU A 248 14.94 11.33 3.89
N GLN A 249 15.40 11.42 5.14
CA GLN A 249 16.61 10.72 5.59
C GLN A 249 16.46 9.20 5.49
N ALA A 250 15.31 8.64 5.86
CA ALA A 250 15.06 7.20 5.74
C ALA A 250 15.06 6.74 4.27
N THR A 251 14.63 7.59 3.34
CA THR A 251 14.52 7.27 1.92
C THR A 251 15.84 7.47 1.17
N PHE A 252 16.51 8.62 1.35
CA PHE A 252 17.64 9.04 0.54
C PHE A 252 18.97 9.16 1.29
N GLY A 253 18.97 9.12 2.63
CA GLY A 253 20.19 9.18 3.41
C GLY A 253 21.04 7.91 3.31
N ASP A 254 22.26 7.97 3.85
CA ASP A 254 23.17 6.82 3.92
C ASP A 254 22.51 5.63 4.63
N GLY A 255 22.53 4.45 4.02
CA GLY A 255 21.82 3.26 4.51
C GLY A 255 20.29 3.36 4.44
N GLY A 256 19.76 4.40 3.79
CA GLY A 256 18.35 4.59 3.49
C GLY A 256 17.83 3.61 2.43
N ILE A 257 16.55 3.74 2.10
CA ILE A 257 15.85 2.82 1.17
C ILE A 257 16.51 2.83 -0.21
N VAL A 258 16.79 4.02 -0.77
CA VAL A 258 17.36 4.15 -2.12
C VAL A 258 18.81 3.65 -2.16
N ASP A 259 19.62 3.98 -1.16
CA ASP A 259 21.01 3.51 -1.05
C ASP A 259 21.08 1.97 -0.89
N THR A 260 20.22 1.41 -0.03
CA THR A 260 20.19 -0.03 0.25
C THR A 260 19.67 -0.85 -0.93
N LEU A 261 18.55 -0.42 -1.53
CA LEU A 261 17.82 -1.22 -2.51
C LEU A 261 18.23 -0.90 -3.95
N ASN A 262 18.76 0.30 -4.19
CA ASN A 262 19.18 0.80 -5.50
C ASN A 262 18.13 0.49 -6.58
N PRO A 263 16.89 1.04 -6.53
CA PRO A 263 15.86 0.75 -7.55
C PRO A 263 16.27 1.29 -8.92
N GLN A 264 15.76 0.71 -10.02
CA GLN A 264 16.03 1.24 -11.37
C GLN A 264 15.30 2.57 -11.63
N TYR A 265 14.08 2.70 -11.10
CA TYR A 265 13.25 3.89 -11.24
C TYR A 265 12.81 4.45 -9.87
N LEU A 266 12.79 5.78 -9.75
CA LEU A 266 12.09 6.51 -8.71
C LEU A 266 10.81 7.10 -9.30
N ILE A 267 9.66 6.78 -8.72
CA ILE A 267 8.36 7.29 -9.17
C ILE A 267 7.88 8.34 -8.18
N TRP A 268 7.72 9.56 -8.66
CA TRP A 268 7.38 10.74 -7.85
C TRP A 268 5.91 11.08 -8.01
N HIS A 269 5.15 10.97 -6.93
CA HIS A 269 3.77 11.46 -6.82
C HIS A 269 3.76 12.76 -6.02
N ASP A 270 2.84 13.69 -6.34
CA ASP A 270 2.71 15.00 -5.71
C ASP A 270 4.06 15.66 -5.40
N LEU A 271 4.92 15.78 -6.41
CA LEU A 271 6.27 16.34 -6.21
C LEU A 271 6.21 17.81 -5.81
N LEU A 272 5.41 18.58 -6.55
CA LEU A 272 5.14 19.99 -6.30
C LEU A 272 4.04 20.10 -5.26
N ASP A 273 4.16 21.02 -4.29
CA ASP A 273 3.10 21.29 -3.31
C ASP A 273 2.01 22.23 -3.88
N SER A 274 2.39 23.08 -4.82
CA SER A 274 1.65 24.26 -5.28
C SER A 274 1.20 25.15 -4.12
N TYR A 275 1.94 25.18 -3.01
CA TYR A 275 1.55 25.89 -1.80
C TYR A 275 1.48 27.39 -2.05
N SER A 276 2.45 27.95 -2.77
CA SER A 276 2.55 29.39 -3.05
C SER A 276 1.28 29.92 -3.73
N VAL A 277 0.71 29.12 -4.61
CA VAL A 277 -0.42 29.49 -5.48
C VAL A 277 -1.65 28.58 -5.32
N ASN A 278 -1.77 27.91 -4.17
CA ASN A 278 -2.80 26.92 -3.93
C ASN A 278 -4.22 27.52 -4.08
N PRO A 279 -5.05 27.02 -5.03
CA PRO A 279 -6.41 27.49 -5.23
C PRO A 279 -7.32 27.31 -4.00
N HIS A 280 -6.99 26.39 -3.09
CA HIS A 280 -7.73 26.18 -1.85
C HIS A 280 -7.51 27.30 -0.83
N HIS A 281 -6.51 28.17 -1.03
CA HIS A 281 -6.24 29.32 -0.16
C HIS A 281 -6.92 30.60 -0.64
N ASP A 282 -7.59 30.56 -1.79
CA ASP A 282 -8.26 31.71 -2.36
C ASP A 282 -9.35 32.24 -1.40
N GLY A 283 -9.47 33.56 -1.33
CA GLY A 283 -10.38 34.24 -0.41
C GLY A 283 -9.95 34.29 1.07
N ASN A 284 -8.83 33.65 1.46
CA ASN A 284 -8.30 33.75 2.82
C ASN A 284 -7.06 34.67 2.88
N PRO A 285 -7.20 35.94 3.31
CA PRO A 285 -6.07 36.88 3.37
C PRO A 285 -4.99 36.48 4.38
N PHE A 286 -5.32 35.69 5.41
CA PHE A 286 -4.35 35.26 6.41
C PHE A 286 -3.35 34.26 5.84
N ASN A 287 -3.77 33.42 4.88
CA ASN A 287 -2.87 32.54 4.16
C ASN A 287 -1.86 33.35 3.33
N ALA A 288 -2.31 34.44 2.68
CA ALA A 288 -1.42 35.32 1.93
C ALA A 288 -0.41 36.04 2.85
N VAL A 289 -0.85 36.55 4.00
CA VAL A 289 0.03 37.15 5.01
C VAL A 289 1.06 36.14 5.52
N ALA A 290 0.62 34.92 5.86
CA ALA A 290 1.52 33.87 6.33
C ALA A 290 2.59 33.53 5.29
N LYS A 291 2.19 33.27 4.04
CA LYS A 291 3.11 32.98 2.93
C LYS A 291 4.13 34.09 2.72
N ARG A 292 3.68 35.34 2.75
CA ARG A 292 4.55 36.52 2.60
C ARG A 292 5.60 36.61 3.71
N GLN A 293 5.19 36.34 4.95
CA GLN A 293 6.08 36.38 6.11
C GLN A 293 7.07 35.21 6.12
N SER A 294 6.67 34.03 5.63
CA SER A 294 7.52 32.85 5.54
C SER A 294 8.37 32.78 4.26
N GLY A 295 8.12 33.66 3.28
CA GLY A 295 8.77 33.61 1.95
C GLY A 295 8.31 32.42 1.10
N THR A 296 7.11 31.90 1.35
CA THR A 296 6.50 30.78 0.60
C THR A 296 5.39 31.28 -0.33
N ASP A 297 5.51 32.52 -0.80
CA ASP A 297 4.63 33.16 -1.79
C ASP A 297 5.22 33.16 -3.20
N ASP A 298 6.44 32.63 -3.42
CA ASP A 298 7.11 32.57 -4.72
C ASP A 298 6.94 31.20 -5.40
N ALA A 299 6.06 31.16 -6.40
CA ALA A 299 5.75 29.97 -7.20
C ALA A 299 6.91 29.52 -8.10
N ARG A 300 7.74 30.45 -8.60
CA ARG A 300 8.91 30.09 -9.42
C ARG A 300 9.91 29.36 -8.55
N ALA A 301 10.20 29.89 -7.38
CA ALA A 301 11.13 29.29 -6.43
C ALA A 301 10.63 27.90 -5.99
N GLU A 302 9.33 27.73 -5.77
CA GLU A 302 8.73 26.43 -5.44
C GLU A 302 8.91 25.39 -6.56
N VAL A 303 8.59 25.76 -7.81
CA VAL A 303 8.80 24.88 -8.97
C VAL A 303 10.27 24.52 -9.14
N GLN A 304 11.19 25.47 -8.94
CA GLN A 304 12.63 25.23 -8.99
C GLN A 304 13.08 24.27 -7.89
N ARG A 305 12.63 24.44 -6.64
CA ARG A 305 12.93 23.52 -5.54
C ARG A 305 12.48 22.09 -5.86
N ALA A 306 11.28 21.92 -6.41
CA ALA A 306 10.76 20.61 -6.80
C ALA A 306 11.62 19.93 -7.88
N ILE A 307 12.00 20.67 -8.93
CA ILE A 307 12.86 20.17 -10.02
C ILE A 307 14.26 19.83 -9.51
N GLU A 308 14.87 20.72 -8.72
CA GLU A 308 16.18 20.50 -8.11
C GLU A 308 16.17 19.28 -7.17
N PHE A 309 15.07 19.05 -6.47
CA PHE A 309 14.91 17.89 -5.60
C PHE A 309 15.06 16.58 -6.38
N VAL A 310 14.42 16.49 -7.55
CA VAL A 310 14.58 15.35 -8.47
C VAL A 310 15.99 15.29 -9.03
N ALA A 311 16.55 16.42 -9.48
CA ALA A 311 17.89 16.45 -10.06
C ALA A 311 18.97 15.95 -9.09
N LYS A 312 18.90 16.35 -7.81
CA LYS A 312 19.83 15.92 -6.75
C LYS A 312 19.74 14.43 -6.44
N ARG A 313 18.61 13.77 -6.76
CA ARG A 313 18.33 12.35 -6.42
C ARG A 313 18.32 11.42 -7.64
N THR A 314 18.52 11.98 -8.83
CA THR A 314 18.63 11.22 -10.07
C THR A 314 20.09 11.02 -10.39
N THR A 315 20.54 9.76 -10.40
CA THR A 315 21.95 9.42 -10.68
C THR A 315 22.09 8.85 -12.09
N LYS A 316 23.32 8.52 -12.51
CA LYS A 316 23.55 7.84 -13.79
C LYS A 316 22.84 6.47 -13.87
N ASP A 317 22.66 5.82 -12.72
CA ASP A 317 22.17 4.45 -12.61
C ASP A 317 20.68 4.38 -12.26
N ILE A 318 20.07 5.49 -11.83
CA ILE A 318 18.68 5.59 -11.36
C ILE A 318 17.93 6.60 -12.24
N LYS A 319 16.76 6.20 -12.75
CA LYS A 319 15.89 7.08 -13.54
C LYS A 319 14.76 7.64 -12.70
N SER A 320 14.37 8.88 -12.95
CA SER A 320 13.24 9.52 -12.27
C SER A 320 12.04 9.67 -13.20
N VAL A 321 10.85 9.32 -12.71
CA VAL A 321 9.59 9.49 -13.42
C VAL A 321 8.64 10.28 -12.54
N VAL A 322 8.36 11.52 -12.93
CA VAL A 322 7.41 12.40 -12.24
C VAL A 322 6.02 12.18 -12.82
N VAL A 323 5.09 11.78 -11.96
CA VAL A 323 3.71 11.49 -12.34
C VAL A 323 2.88 12.76 -12.21
N GLY A 324 2.10 13.09 -13.25
CA GLY A 324 1.15 14.20 -13.18
C GLY A 324 0.13 14.00 -12.06
N SER A 325 -0.18 15.06 -11.32
CA SER A 325 -0.97 14.99 -10.10
C SER A 325 -1.93 16.18 -9.95
N ASN A 326 -2.83 16.12 -8.96
CA ASN A 326 -3.70 17.24 -8.65
C ASN A 326 -2.92 18.46 -8.13
N HIS A 327 -1.72 18.29 -7.57
CA HIS A 327 -0.90 19.43 -7.20
C HIS A 327 -0.23 20.10 -8.39
N ASN A 328 0.13 19.36 -9.45
CA ASN A 328 0.55 19.99 -10.72
C ASN A 328 -0.61 20.79 -11.35
N ASP A 329 -1.82 20.21 -11.29
CA ASP A 329 -3.07 20.82 -11.77
C ASP A 329 -3.38 22.17 -11.09
N MET A 330 -3.04 22.33 -9.80
CA MET A 330 -3.21 23.59 -9.07
C MET A 330 -2.44 24.75 -9.70
N LEU A 331 -1.21 24.51 -10.18
CA LEU A 331 -0.41 25.53 -10.87
C LEU A 331 -1.10 25.97 -12.17
N ARG A 332 -1.67 25.02 -12.92
CA ARG A 332 -2.49 25.31 -14.11
C ARG A 332 -3.73 26.13 -13.76
N ARG A 333 -4.47 25.74 -12.72
CA ARG A 333 -5.67 26.46 -12.27
C ARG A 333 -5.35 27.89 -11.88
N TRP A 334 -4.22 28.13 -11.21
CA TRP A 334 -3.76 29.47 -10.89
C TRP A 334 -3.51 30.32 -12.15
N ILE A 335 -2.82 29.77 -13.17
CA ILE A 335 -2.62 30.50 -14.45
C ILE A 335 -3.95 30.79 -15.16
N VAL A 336 -4.95 29.92 -15.04
CA VAL A 336 -6.24 30.10 -15.74
C VAL A 336 -7.16 31.08 -15.02
N SER A 337 -7.12 31.14 -13.69
CA SER A 337 -8.15 31.80 -12.88
C SER A 337 -7.68 33.05 -12.14
N ASN A 338 -6.39 33.34 -12.08
CA ASN A 338 -5.86 34.49 -11.32
C ASN A 338 -5.50 35.68 -12.22
N ASP A 339 -5.52 36.88 -11.62
CA ASP A 339 -5.00 38.10 -12.23
C ASP A 339 -3.62 38.42 -11.67
N TRP A 340 -2.59 38.28 -12.49
CA TRP A 340 -1.19 38.52 -12.12
C TRP A 340 -0.95 39.94 -11.57
N ARG A 341 -1.79 40.94 -11.91
CA ARG A 341 -1.66 42.31 -11.39
C ARG A 341 -1.92 42.39 -9.89
N ARG A 342 -2.63 41.40 -9.34
CA ARG A 342 -2.91 41.27 -7.90
C ARG A 342 -1.83 40.50 -7.16
N ASP A 343 -0.87 39.91 -7.89
CA ASP A 343 0.24 39.14 -7.36
C ASP A 343 1.56 39.54 -8.05
N PRO A 344 2.09 40.74 -7.74
CA PRO A 344 3.30 41.25 -8.39
C PRO A 344 4.55 40.42 -8.11
N VAL A 345 4.54 39.59 -7.06
CA VAL A 345 5.64 38.68 -6.72
C VAL A 345 5.81 37.63 -7.80
N ASN A 346 4.70 37.05 -8.24
CA ASN A 346 4.69 35.98 -9.23
C ASN A 346 4.41 36.47 -10.65
N ALA A 347 4.26 37.77 -10.88
CA ALA A 347 3.81 38.33 -12.16
C ALA A 347 4.67 37.91 -13.35
N GLU A 348 6.00 37.94 -13.23
CA GLU A 348 6.90 37.52 -14.31
C GLU A 348 6.76 36.02 -14.61
N PHE A 349 6.80 35.18 -13.57
CA PHE A 349 6.64 33.73 -13.71
C PHE A 349 5.28 33.35 -14.29
N TYR A 350 4.22 34.04 -13.85
CA TYR A 350 2.88 33.90 -14.42
C TYR A 350 2.90 34.21 -15.92
N LEU A 351 3.43 35.37 -16.32
CA LEU A 351 3.41 35.83 -17.70
C LEU A 351 4.24 34.94 -18.62
N GLU A 352 5.40 34.46 -18.18
CA GLU A 352 6.21 33.48 -18.91
C GLU A 352 5.46 32.17 -19.11
N THR A 353 4.84 31.66 -18.04
CA THR A 353 4.08 30.40 -18.07
C THR A 353 2.86 30.54 -18.97
N ALA A 354 2.09 31.62 -18.83
CA ALA A 354 0.93 31.91 -19.66
C ALA A 354 1.31 32.06 -21.13
N LEU A 355 2.42 32.74 -21.44
CA LEU A 355 2.93 32.86 -22.81
C LEU A 355 3.30 31.51 -23.40
N ALA A 356 3.96 30.63 -22.62
CA ALA A 356 4.26 29.27 -23.03
C ALA A 356 2.98 28.47 -23.30
N MET A 357 1.97 28.60 -22.44
CA MET A 357 0.66 27.98 -22.63
C MET A 357 -0.04 28.49 -23.90
N VAL A 358 -0.10 29.81 -24.12
CA VAL A 358 -0.68 30.42 -25.32
C VAL A 358 0.02 29.91 -26.58
N ARG A 359 1.35 29.92 -26.61
CA ARG A 359 2.14 29.46 -27.76
C ARG A 359 1.97 27.97 -28.05
N GLY A 360 1.77 27.16 -27.00
CA GLY A 360 1.54 25.72 -27.13
C GLY A 360 0.08 25.32 -27.33
N THR A 361 -0.86 26.26 -27.18
CA THR A 361 -2.30 25.97 -27.29
C THR A 361 -2.68 25.72 -28.74
N LYS A 362 -3.40 24.62 -28.99
CA LYS A 362 -3.86 24.22 -30.31
C LYS A 362 -5.18 23.45 -30.22
N MET A 363 -5.96 23.51 -31.29
CA MET A 363 -7.11 22.63 -31.46
C MET A 363 -6.64 21.28 -32.00
N THR A 364 -7.09 20.19 -31.38
CA THR A 364 -6.79 18.83 -31.78
C THR A 364 -8.08 18.02 -31.96
N GLY A 365 -7.98 16.77 -32.41
CA GLY A 365 -9.12 15.86 -32.44
C GLY A 365 -9.74 15.57 -31.07
N LYS A 366 -9.03 15.85 -29.97
CA LYS A 366 -9.52 15.72 -28.58
C LYS A 366 -10.11 17.03 -28.02
N GLY A 367 -10.15 18.09 -28.82
CA GLY A 367 -10.48 19.44 -28.38
C GLY A 367 -9.25 20.30 -28.13
N THR A 368 -9.36 21.25 -27.21
CA THR A 368 -8.27 22.19 -26.89
C THR A 368 -7.19 21.48 -26.10
N GLU A 369 -5.96 21.51 -26.60
CA GLU A 369 -4.77 21.00 -25.94
C GLU A 369 -3.82 22.17 -25.69
N TYR A 370 -3.22 22.21 -24.51
CA TYR A 370 -2.21 23.20 -24.14
C TYR A 370 -1.21 22.58 -23.14
N PRO A 371 0.03 23.11 -23.05
CA PRO A 371 1.05 22.58 -22.15
C PRO A 371 0.62 22.57 -20.68
N ASP A 372 0.94 21.49 -19.97
CA ASP A 372 0.94 21.49 -18.50
C ASP A 372 2.08 22.39 -17.99
N PRO A 373 1.80 23.38 -17.11
CA PRO A 373 2.80 24.32 -16.63
C PRO A 373 4.01 23.67 -15.95
N PHE A 374 3.77 22.72 -15.05
CA PHE A 374 4.86 22.10 -14.32
C PHE A 374 5.72 21.23 -15.25
N ALA A 375 5.06 20.44 -16.11
CA ALA A 375 5.75 19.63 -17.10
C ALA A 375 6.55 20.47 -18.11
N TYR A 376 6.06 21.65 -18.46
CA TYR A 376 6.81 22.62 -19.28
C TYR A 376 8.12 23.03 -18.59
N TRP A 377 8.04 23.53 -17.35
CA TRP A 377 9.22 23.98 -16.59
C TRP A 377 10.19 22.85 -16.28
N PHE A 378 9.69 21.66 -15.95
CA PHE A 378 10.51 20.47 -15.74
C PHE A 378 11.31 20.11 -17.00
N ARG A 379 10.67 20.16 -18.18
CA ARG A 379 11.35 19.91 -19.47
C ARG A 379 12.38 20.98 -19.82
N GLN A 380 12.13 22.26 -19.47
CA GLN A 380 13.12 23.34 -19.67
C GLN A 380 14.37 23.19 -18.81
N ALA A 381 14.27 22.56 -17.63
CA ALA A 381 15.40 22.36 -16.74
C ALA A 381 16.38 21.26 -17.18
N VAL A 382 16.02 20.44 -18.18
CA VAL A 382 16.85 19.38 -18.77
C VAL A 382 17.49 18.46 -17.72
N VAL A 383 16.69 17.98 -16.76
CA VAL A 383 17.18 17.09 -15.69
C VAL A 383 17.56 15.71 -16.28
N PRO A 384 18.84 15.28 -16.24
CA PRO A 384 19.28 14.03 -16.85
C PRO A 384 18.58 12.80 -16.24
N ASN A 385 18.39 11.75 -17.04
CA ASN A 385 17.76 10.49 -16.61
C ASN A 385 16.37 10.67 -15.95
N SER A 386 15.69 11.76 -16.25
CA SER A 386 14.37 12.03 -15.70
C SER A 386 13.35 12.29 -16.80
N ARG A 387 12.08 12.04 -16.50
CA ARG A 387 10.96 12.44 -17.34
C ARG A 387 9.76 12.80 -16.47
N VAL A 388 8.98 13.76 -16.94
CA VAL A 388 7.64 14.06 -16.44
C VAL A 388 6.62 13.45 -17.39
N LEU A 389 5.64 12.74 -16.84
CA LEU A 389 4.57 12.15 -17.60
C LEU A 389 3.54 13.21 -17.99
N ASP A 390 3.02 13.12 -19.20
CA ASP A 390 1.85 13.90 -19.58
C ASP A 390 0.58 13.34 -18.89
N VAL A 391 -0.49 14.13 -18.87
CA VAL A 391 -1.80 13.68 -18.35
C VAL A 391 -2.26 12.45 -19.15
N ASP A 392 -2.72 11.41 -18.46
CA ASP A 392 -3.12 10.10 -19.00
C ASP A 392 -2.00 9.28 -19.67
N GLU A 393 -0.73 9.66 -19.53
CA GLU A 393 0.39 8.86 -20.04
C GLU A 393 0.61 7.61 -19.16
N SER A 394 0.44 6.42 -19.77
CA SER A 394 0.74 5.14 -19.12
C SER A 394 2.24 4.94 -18.93
N PHE A 395 2.63 4.42 -17.76
CA PHE A 395 3.98 3.97 -17.49
C PHE A 395 3.99 2.59 -16.84
N MET A 396 4.21 1.57 -17.67
CA MET A 396 4.18 0.17 -17.26
C MET A 396 5.57 -0.38 -16.95
N LEU A 397 5.75 -0.94 -15.74
CA LEU A 397 6.93 -1.74 -15.39
C LEU A 397 6.49 -3.07 -14.76
N GLY A 398 7.07 -4.20 -15.19
CA GLY A 398 6.77 -5.51 -14.58
C GLY A 398 5.29 -5.92 -14.62
N GLY A 399 4.50 -5.40 -15.58
CA GLY A 399 3.05 -5.61 -15.66
C GLY A 399 2.24 -4.79 -14.64
N VAL A 400 2.80 -3.70 -14.14
CA VAL A 400 2.19 -2.78 -13.17
C VAL A 400 2.20 -1.35 -13.73
N GLU A 401 1.05 -0.70 -13.68
CA GLU A 401 0.85 0.71 -14.05
C GLU A 401 1.32 1.63 -12.92
N LEU A 402 2.14 2.62 -13.28
CA LEU A 402 2.80 3.57 -12.37
C LEU A 402 2.58 5.03 -12.79
N GLY A 403 1.92 5.27 -13.93
CA GLY A 403 1.66 6.60 -14.48
C GLY A 403 0.41 7.28 -13.94
N MET A 404 -0.32 6.64 -13.02
CA MET A 404 -1.51 7.23 -12.40
C MET A 404 -1.20 7.71 -10.99
N HIS A 405 -1.46 8.99 -10.72
CA HIS A 405 -1.37 9.52 -9.37
C HIS A 405 -2.53 9.02 -8.48
N GLY A 406 -3.75 8.96 -9.02
CA GLY A 406 -4.92 8.38 -8.35
C GLY A 406 -5.98 9.40 -7.91
N ASP A 407 -5.81 10.67 -8.27
CA ASP A 407 -6.81 11.73 -8.15
C ASP A 407 -7.94 11.57 -9.18
N GLN A 408 -7.61 11.06 -10.36
CA GLN A 408 -8.57 10.70 -11.41
C GLN A 408 -8.87 9.20 -11.43
N GLY A 409 -10.13 8.88 -11.65
CA GLY A 409 -10.66 7.54 -11.84
C GLY A 409 -11.18 7.33 -13.26
N PRO A 410 -11.73 6.13 -13.54
CA PRO A 410 -12.25 5.81 -14.86
C PRO A 410 -13.28 6.84 -15.35
N ASN A 411 -13.14 7.27 -16.61
CA ASN A 411 -14.03 8.24 -17.27
C ASN A 411 -14.10 9.62 -16.59
N GLY A 412 -13.03 10.07 -15.92
CA GLY A 412 -12.97 11.38 -15.27
C GLY A 412 -13.73 11.47 -13.93
N ALA A 413 -14.13 10.32 -13.37
CA ALA A 413 -14.63 10.28 -12.00
C ALA A 413 -13.52 10.58 -10.99
N ARG A 414 -13.86 10.90 -9.74
CA ARG A 414 -12.86 10.99 -8.67
C ARG A 414 -12.16 9.64 -8.47
N GLY A 415 -10.83 9.67 -8.43
CA GLY A 415 -10.00 8.49 -8.25
C GLY A 415 -10.08 7.90 -6.84
N SER A 416 -9.91 6.59 -6.75
CA SER A 416 -9.76 5.87 -5.49
C SER A 416 -9.10 4.51 -5.73
N ILE A 417 -8.45 3.92 -4.72
CA ILE A 417 -7.96 2.54 -4.82
C ILE A 417 -9.07 1.55 -5.24
N HIS A 418 -10.33 1.80 -4.86
CA HIS A 418 -11.46 0.91 -5.11
C HIS A 418 -11.93 0.87 -6.56
N ASN A 419 -11.88 2.00 -7.29
CA ASN A 419 -12.20 2.01 -8.71
C ASN A 419 -10.96 1.66 -9.56
N LEU A 420 -9.77 2.08 -9.12
CA LEU A 420 -8.52 1.80 -9.82
C LEU A 420 -8.01 0.36 -9.67
N ARG A 421 -8.55 -0.45 -8.74
CA ARG A 421 -8.31 -1.90 -8.72
C ARG A 421 -8.95 -2.65 -9.89
N ARG A 422 -9.87 -2.02 -10.65
CA ARG A 422 -10.71 -2.67 -11.68
C ARG A 422 -10.43 -2.18 -13.11
N ILE A 423 -9.23 -1.66 -13.36
CA ILE A 423 -8.82 -1.14 -14.67
C ILE A 423 -8.16 -2.19 -15.58
N GLY A 424 -8.23 -3.47 -15.22
CA GLY A 424 -7.66 -4.57 -16.00
C GLY A 424 -6.14 -4.77 -15.83
N VAL A 425 -5.45 -3.87 -15.15
CA VAL A 425 -4.02 -3.98 -14.83
C VAL A 425 -3.76 -3.78 -13.34
N LYS A 426 -2.63 -4.29 -12.86
CA LYS A 426 -2.12 -3.98 -11.52
C LYS A 426 -1.62 -2.54 -11.50
N SER A 427 -1.76 -1.84 -10.38
CA SER A 427 -1.33 -0.45 -10.26
C SER A 427 -0.61 -0.14 -8.94
N ILE A 428 0.20 0.91 -8.95
CA ILE A 428 0.66 1.62 -7.75
C ILE A 428 0.25 3.09 -7.90
N LEU A 429 -0.34 3.65 -6.85
CA LEU A 429 -0.97 4.97 -6.81
C LEU A 429 -0.45 5.79 -5.61
N GLY A 430 -0.62 7.10 -5.65
CA GLY A 430 -0.42 8.02 -4.52
C GLY A 430 -1.74 8.65 -4.03
N HIS A 431 -1.80 9.97 -4.03
CA HIS A 431 -2.95 10.86 -3.86
C HIS A 431 -3.59 10.92 -2.47
N SER A 432 -3.96 9.77 -1.91
CA SER A 432 -4.76 9.74 -0.68
C SER A 432 -3.94 9.97 0.60
N HIS A 433 -2.60 9.93 0.49
CA HIS A 433 -1.65 9.85 1.59
C HIS A 433 -1.83 8.64 2.55
N ALA A 434 -2.80 7.76 2.28
CA ALA A 434 -3.17 6.63 3.11
C ALA A 434 -2.78 5.31 2.42
N ALA A 435 -1.85 4.58 3.06
CA ALA A 435 -1.38 3.31 2.53
C ALA A 435 -2.51 2.26 2.42
N GLY A 436 -2.54 1.54 1.30
CA GLY A 436 -3.59 0.56 1.02
C GLY A 436 -3.18 -0.53 0.03
N ILE A 437 -3.81 -1.69 0.17
CA ILE A 437 -3.81 -2.77 -0.81
C ILE A 437 -5.26 -3.20 -1.00
N ASP A 438 -5.75 -3.08 -2.23
CA ASP A 438 -7.04 -3.63 -2.61
C ASP A 438 -6.89 -4.39 -3.92
N GLU A 439 -6.81 -5.73 -3.80
CA GLU A 439 -6.65 -6.64 -4.93
C GLU A 439 -5.41 -6.30 -5.79
N GLY A 440 -5.64 -5.84 -7.01
CA GLY A 440 -4.60 -5.48 -7.96
C GLY A 440 -3.97 -4.10 -7.72
N ALA A 441 -4.54 -3.24 -6.88
CA ALA A 441 -4.09 -1.86 -6.67
C ALA A 441 -3.36 -1.70 -5.33
N TYR A 442 -2.21 -1.03 -5.37
CA TYR A 442 -1.45 -0.62 -4.21
C TYR A 442 -1.48 0.90 -4.14
N GLN A 443 -1.67 1.45 -2.96
CA GLN A 443 -1.65 2.89 -2.72
C GLN A 443 -0.53 3.17 -1.72
N ALA A 444 0.38 4.04 -2.12
CA ALA A 444 1.44 4.57 -1.26
C ALA A 444 0.84 5.47 -0.17
N GLY A 445 1.69 5.83 0.79
CA GLY A 445 1.34 6.82 1.80
C GLY A 445 1.77 8.21 1.34
N THR A 446 2.36 8.97 2.26
CA THR A 446 2.96 10.28 1.99
C THR A 446 4.39 10.36 2.49
N SER A 447 5.21 11.25 1.93
CA SER A 447 6.54 11.59 2.46
C SER A 447 6.50 12.80 3.42
N THR A 448 5.33 13.41 3.58
CA THR A 448 5.10 14.62 4.40
C THR A 448 5.11 14.36 5.90
N ARG A 449 5.09 15.44 6.68
CA ARG A 449 4.60 15.39 8.05
C ARG A 449 3.15 14.89 8.05
N LEU A 450 2.81 14.00 8.98
CA LEU A 450 1.46 13.40 9.04
C LEU A 450 0.36 14.38 9.47
N GLN A 451 0.72 15.59 9.88
CA GLN A 451 -0.19 16.67 10.21
C GLN A 451 0.26 17.95 9.50
N LEU A 452 -0.56 18.40 8.57
CA LEU A 452 -0.46 19.62 7.78
C LEU A 452 -1.73 20.46 7.99
N GLU A 453 -1.77 21.66 7.43
CA GLU A 453 -2.89 22.58 7.66
C GLU A 453 -4.23 22.07 7.11
N TYR A 454 -4.22 21.18 6.10
CA TYR A 454 -5.43 20.74 5.40
C TYR A 454 -5.96 19.37 5.84
N ASN A 455 -5.28 18.67 6.77
CA ASN A 455 -5.74 17.38 7.29
C ASN A 455 -6.24 17.50 8.76
N HIS A 456 -7.41 18.11 8.92
CA HIS A 456 -8.08 18.27 10.20
C HIS A 456 -8.80 17.00 10.68
N GLY A 457 -8.78 16.78 12.00
CA GLY A 457 -9.49 15.66 12.62
C GLY A 457 -8.75 14.34 12.54
N ALA A 458 -9.48 13.23 12.58
CA ALA A 458 -8.87 11.90 12.52
C ALA A 458 -8.23 11.64 11.15
N SER A 459 -7.02 11.09 11.13
CA SER A 459 -6.23 10.90 9.90
C SER A 459 -5.78 9.46 9.73
N SER A 460 -5.86 8.97 8.49
CA SER A 460 -5.33 7.67 8.05
C SER A 460 -3.97 7.79 7.36
N TRP A 461 -3.34 8.97 7.40
CA TRP A 461 -2.07 9.18 6.71
C TRP A 461 -0.94 8.39 7.35
N LEU A 462 -0.06 7.87 6.51
CA LEU A 462 1.11 7.12 6.95
C LEU A 462 2.30 7.41 6.03
N ASN A 463 3.49 7.40 6.62
CA ASN A 463 4.71 7.44 5.83
C ASN A 463 4.99 6.06 5.25
N ALA A 464 4.71 5.90 3.95
CA ALA A 464 4.84 4.62 3.28
C ALA A 464 5.19 4.78 1.80
N HIS A 465 6.04 3.87 1.32
CA HIS A 465 6.40 3.72 -0.10
C HIS A 465 5.99 2.33 -0.57
N VAL A 466 5.99 2.12 -1.89
CA VAL A 466 5.77 0.81 -2.50
C VAL A 466 6.95 0.45 -3.38
N LEU A 467 7.62 -0.65 -3.05
CA LEU A 467 8.68 -1.25 -3.82
C LEU A 467 8.10 -2.20 -4.87
N LEU A 468 8.54 -2.07 -6.12
CA LEU A 468 8.26 -3.01 -7.20
C LEU A 468 9.49 -3.87 -7.45
N HIS A 469 9.44 -5.14 -7.07
CA HIS A 469 10.53 -6.08 -7.28
C HIS A 469 10.68 -6.46 -8.77
N ALA A 470 11.84 -7.03 -9.13
CA ALA A 470 12.16 -7.49 -10.48
C ALA A 470 11.20 -8.56 -11.04
N ASP A 471 10.52 -9.29 -10.16
CA ASP A 471 9.52 -10.32 -10.50
C ASP A 471 8.08 -9.74 -10.64
N GLY A 472 7.92 -8.42 -10.53
CA GLY A 472 6.63 -7.73 -10.62
C GLY A 472 5.77 -7.85 -9.35
N LYS A 473 6.30 -8.43 -8.26
CA LYS A 473 5.65 -8.39 -6.95
C LYS A 473 5.89 -7.03 -6.29
N ARG A 474 4.95 -6.63 -5.43
CA ARG A 474 4.95 -5.33 -4.75
C ARG A 474 5.00 -5.52 -3.25
N GLN A 475 5.71 -4.63 -2.59
CA GLN A 475 5.91 -4.65 -1.16
C GLN A 475 5.80 -3.23 -0.60
N HIS A 476 4.94 -3.02 0.39
CA HIS A 476 4.91 -1.76 1.14
C HIS A 476 6.14 -1.65 2.03
N ILE A 477 6.72 -0.45 2.11
CA ILE A 477 7.75 -0.08 3.07
C ILE A 477 7.18 1.04 3.94
N PHE A 478 6.96 0.75 5.22
CA PHE A 478 6.46 1.73 6.20
C PHE A 478 7.62 2.36 6.93
N ILE A 479 7.61 3.69 7.03
CA ILE A 479 8.61 4.48 7.73
C ILE A 479 8.02 4.92 9.05
N VAL A 480 8.52 4.36 10.15
CA VAL A 480 8.05 4.59 11.51
C VAL A 480 9.13 5.34 12.29
N SER A 481 8.89 6.64 12.52
CA SER A 481 9.83 7.51 13.24
C SER A 481 11.25 7.49 12.63
N GLY A 482 11.34 7.62 11.30
CA GLY A 482 12.61 7.67 10.57
C GLY A 482 13.32 6.32 10.34
N SER A 483 12.77 5.21 10.83
CA SER A 483 13.25 3.87 10.50
C SER A 483 12.26 3.13 9.62
N TRP A 484 12.73 2.28 8.71
CA TRP A 484 11.91 1.57 7.73
C TRP A 484 12.00 0.04 7.83
N ARG A 485 12.83 -0.46 8.76
CA ARG A 485 13.03 -1.88 9.08
C ARG A 485 13.46 -2.05 10.54
N GLY A 486 13.27 -3.26 11.07
CA GLY A 486 13.51 -3.60 12.48
C GLY A 486 14.77 -4.41 12.77
#